data_AF-A0A250XUR6-F1
#
_entry.id   AF-A0A250XUR6-F1
#
_cell.length_a   1.000
_cell.length_b   1.000
_cell.length_c   1.000
_cell.angle_alpha   90.00
_cell.angle_beta   90.00
_cell.angle_gamma   90.00
#
_symmetry.space_group_name_H-M   'P 1'
#
loop_
_entity.id
_entity.type
_entity.pdbx_description
1 polymer ?
#
loop_
_entity_poly.entity_id
_entity_poly.type
_entity_poly.pdbx_seq_one_letter_code
_entity_poly.pdbx_strand_id
1 'polypeptide(L)'
;MLEEILKTRFMVKQSMKAYKRDRALSRMLNARQLGLKLIANVTYGYTSANFSGRMPCIEVGDSIVHKARETLERAIKLVNDTKKWGARVVYGDTDR
;
A
#
# COMPACT_ATOMS: atom_id res chain seq x y z
N MET A 1 -6.20 8.49 -12.50
CA MET A 1 -5.82 9.02 -11.17
C MET A 1 -4.98 8.06 -10.32
N LEU A 2 -5.55 7.05 -9.62
CA LEU A 2 -4.77 6.21 -8.68
C LEU A 2 -3.60 5.49 -9.38
N GLU A 3 -3.84 4.94 -10.57
CA GLU A 3 -2.81 4.29 -11.38
C GLU A 3 -1.63 5.21 -11.70
N GLU A 4 -1.88 6.47 -12.05
CA GLU A 4 -0.85 7.46 -12.38
C GLU A 4 -0.02 7.85 -11.14
N ILE A 5 -0.69 7.99 -9.98
CA ILE A 5 -0.02 8.25 -8.69
C ILE A 5 0.92 7.08 -8.35
N LEU A 6 0.45 5.84 -8.53
CA LEU A 6 1.26 4.65 -8.27
C LEU A 6 2.42 4.51 -9.26
N LYS A 7 2.18 4.68 -10.56
CA LYS A 7 3.25 4.67 -11.58
C LYS A 7 4.31 5.71 -11.28
N THR A 8 3.91 6.94 -10.96
CA THR A 8 4.83 8.01 -10.56
C THR A 8 5.61 7.63 -9.31
N ARG A 9 4.95 7.04 -8.30
CA ARG A 9 5.63 6.58 -7.09
C ARG A 9 6.64 5.47 -7.39
N PHE A 10 6.34 4.54 -8.29
CA PHE A 10 7.29 3.52 -8.73
C PHE A 10 8.50 4.14 -9.43
N MET A 11 8.30 5.10 -10.32
CA MET A 11 9.39 5.83 -10.98
C MET A 11 10.30 6.53 -9.96
N VAL A 12 9.73 7.26 -8.99
CA VAL A 12 10.49 7.93 -7.92
C VAL A 12 11.30 6.92 -7.09
N LYS A 13 10.69 5.77 -6.73
CA LYS A 13 11.40 4.71 -5.99
C LYS A 13 12.53 4.08 -6.82
N GLN A 14 12.40 3.99 -8.14
CA GLN A 14 13.48 3.53 -9.02
C GLN A 14 14.63 4.55 -9.06
N SER A 15 14.33 5.84 -9.21
CA SER A 15 15.34 6.90 -9.12
C SER A 15 16.05 6.89 -7.77
N MET A 16 15.35 6.66 -6.66
CA MET A 16 15.97 6.50 -5.34
C MET A 16 16.98 5.36 -5.28
N LYS A 17 16.72 4.25 -5.98
CA LYS A 17 17.65 3.11 -6.05
C LYS A 17 18.89 3.45 -6.88
N ALA A 18 18.75 4.24 -7.94
CA ALA A 18 19.86 4.68 -8.79
C ALA A 18 20.79 5.67 -8.08
N TYR A 19 20.24 6.64 -7.35
CA TYR A 19 21.00 7.73 -6.72
C TYR A 19 21.27 7.52 -5.21
N LYS A 20 21.48 6.28 -4.76
CA LYS A 20 21.69 5.97 -3.32
C LYS A 20 22.90 6.65 -2.69
N ARG A 21 23.92 6.98 -3.48
CA ARG A 21 25.17 7.59 -3.00
C ARG A 21 25.00 9.06 -2.63
N ASP A 22 24.04 9.76 -3.22
CA ASP A 22 23.73 11.14 -2.89
C ASP A 22 22.69 11.19 -1.76
N ARG A 23 23.15 11.54 -0.55
CA ARG A 23 22.30 11.63 0.64
C ARG A 23 21.28 12.78 0.58
N ALA A 24 21.60 13.88 -0.09
CA ALA A 24 20.67 15.01 -0.18
C ALA A 24 19.53 14.67 -1.16
N LEU A 25 19.88 14.17 -2.34
CA LEU A 25 18.92 13.74 -3.35
C LEU A 25 18.05 12.58 -2.86
N SER A 26 18.64 11.59 -2.20
CA SER A 26 17.89 10.44 -1.65
C SER A 26 16.84 10.86 -0.61
N ARG A 27 17.18 11.82 0.28
CA ARG A 27 16.21 12.37 1.25
C ARG A 27 15.05 13.08 0.57
N MET A 28 15.32 13.91 -0.44
CA MET A 28 14.29 14.61 -1.20
C MET A 28 13.37 13.64 -1.95
N LEU A 29 13.93 12.63 -2.61
CA LEU A 29 13.15 11.61 -3.30
C LEU A 29 12.33 10.74 -2.34
N ASN A 30 12.86 10.46 -1.13
CA ASN A 30 12.11 9.76 -0.10
C ASN A 30 10.89 10.57 0.38
N ALA A 31 11.05 11.89 0.59
CA ALA A 31 9.94 12.76 0.92
C ALA A 31 8.89 12.76 -0.20
N ARG A 32 9.31 12.79 -1.47
CA ARG A 32 8.42 12.76 -2.63
C ARG A 32 7.64 11.44 -2.74
N GLN A 33 8.28 10.27 -2.58
CA GLN A 33 7.55 9.00 -2.61
C GLN A 33 6.58 8.85 -1.43
N LEU A 34 6.93 9.43 -0.27
CA LEU A 34 6.07 9.42 0.92
C LEU A 34 4.84 10.29 0.70
N GLY A 35 5.00 11.49 0.12
CA GLY A 35 3.87 12.33 -0.28
C GLY A 35 2.91 11.61 -1.23
N LEU A 36 3.45 10.95 -2.26
CA LEU A 36 2.63 10.14 -3.18
C LEU A 36 1.93 8.97 -2.48
N LYS A 37 2.58 8.32 -1.51
CA LYS A 37 1.96 7.28 -0.67
C LYS A 37 0.79 7.86 0.13
N LEU A 38 0.98 9.01 0.77
CA LEU A 38 -0.07 9.63 1.58
C LEU A 38 -1.28 10.02 0.73
N ILE A 39 -1.07 10.60 -0.46
CA ILE A 39 -2.17 10.94 -1.38
C ILE A 39 -2.96 9.68 -1.77
N ALA A 40 -2.27 8.59 -2.12
CA ALA A 40 -2.93 7.33 -2.44
C ALA A 40 -3.73 6.78 -1.24
N ASN A 41 -3.16 6.82 -0.02
CA ASN A 41 -3.83 6.35 1.19
C ASN A 41 -5.07 7.20 1.53
N VAL A 42 -4.96 8.53 1.42
CA VAL A 42 -6.08 9.45 1.67
C VAL A 42 -7.18 9.28 0.63
N THR A 43 -6.84 8.96 -0.62
CA THR A 43 -7.84 8.70 -1.68
C THR A 43 -8.77 7.53 -1.30
N TYR A 44 -8.21 6.45 -0.73
CA TYR A 44 -9.01 5.36 -0.16
C TYR A 44 -9.78 5.84 1.08
N GLY A 45 -9.11 6.51 2.04
CA GLY A 45 -9.75 6.97 3.27
C GLY A 45 -10.92 7.93 3.05
N TYR A 46 -10.91 8.68 1.96
CA TYR A 46 -12.00 9.57 1.57
C TYR A 46 -13.33 8.83 1.32
N THR A 47 -13.27 7.55 0.91
CA THR A 47 -14.47 6.74 0.68
C THR A 47 -15.27 6.51 1.97
N SER A 48 -14.61 6.43 3.13
CA SER A 48 -15.23 6.21 4.44
C SER A 48 -15.32 7.48 5.30
N ALA A 49 -15.11 8.67 4.74
CA ALA A 49 -15.08 9.93 5.48
C ALA A 49 -16.49 10.42 5.88
N ASN A 50 -17.14 9.76 6.84
CA ASN A 50 -18.53 10.04 7.22
C ASN A 50 -18.75 11.37 7.96
N PHE A 51 -17.75 11.85 8.72
CA PHE A 51 -17.93 13.03 9.58
C PHE A 51 -17.79 14.36 8.82
N SER A 52 -16.92 14.43 7.82
CA SER A 52 -16.62 15.68 7.09
C SER A 52 -16.39 15.49 5.59
N GLY A 53 -16.65 14.30 5.06
CA GLY A 53 -16.52 14.01 3.63
C GLY A 53 -17.66 14.64 2.84
N ARG A 54 -17.36 15.16 1.65
CA ARG A 54 -18.38 15.77 0.78
C ARG A 54 -19.12 14.73 -0.09
N MET A 55 -18.57 13.51 -0.19
CA MET A 55 -19.14 12.41 -0.97
C MET A 55 -18.60 11.06 -0.44
N PRO A 56 -18.99 10.63 0.78
CA PRO A 56 -18.61 9.32 1.28
C PRO A 56 -19.39 8.21 0.55
N CYS A 57 -18.74 7.07 0.32
CA CYS A 57 -19.34 5.84 -0.16
C CYS A 57 -18.76 4.69 0.68
N ILE A 58 -19.47 4.40 1.77
CA ILE A 58 -19.02 3.44 2.79
C ILE A 58 -18.94 2.04 2.20
N GLU A 59 -19.86 1.66 1.31
CA GLU A 59 -19.88 0.30 0.74
C GLU A 59 -18.59 0.01 -0.04
N VAL A 60 -18.03 1.01 -0.72
CA VAL A 60 -16.75 0.89 -1.43
C VAL A 60 -15.60 0.72 -0.43
N GLY A 61 -15.56 1.54 0.62
CA GLY A 61 -14.55 1.42 1.68
C GLY A 61 -14.55 0.04 2.34
N ASP A 62 -15.72 -0.44 2.74
CA ASP A 62 -15.90 -1.74 3.38
C ASP A 62 -15.54 -2.88 2.41
N SER A 63 -15.93 -2.79 1.14
CA SER A 63 -15.57 -3.77 0.12
C SER A 63 -14.06 -3.87 -0.09
N ILE A 64 -13.35 -2.74 -0.07
CA ILE A 64 -11.88 -2.71 -0.19
C ILE A 64 -11.23 -3.42 1.00
N VAL A 65 -11.65 -3.11 2.24
CA VAL A 65 -11.11 -3.73 3.45
C VAL A 65 -11.37 -5.23 3.46
N HIS A 66 -12.58 -5.65 3.09
CA HIS A 66 -12.93 -7.06 3.04
C HIS A 66 -12.08 -7.82 2.02
N LYS A 67 -11.89 -7.27 0.82
CA LYS A 67 -11.03 -7.88 -0.21
C LYS A 67 -9.55 -7.89 0.18
N ALA A 68 -9.07 -6.89 0.89
CA ALA A 68 -7.72 -6.88 1.44
C ALA A 68 -7.51 -8.02 2.45
N ARG A 69 -8.46 -8.21 3.37
CA ARG A 69 -8.43 -9.31 4.35
C ARG A 69 -8.46 -10.67 3.68
N GLU A 70 -9.37 -10.87 2.73
CA GLU A 70 -9.45 -12.11 1.95
C GLU A 70 -8.12 -12.43 1.24
N THR A 71 -7.46 -11.40 0.70
CA THR A 71 -6.16 -11.55 0.03
C THR A 71 -5.06 -11.98 1.01
N LEU A 72 -5.02 -11.38 2.21
CA LEU A 72 -4.07 -11.75 3.26
C LEU A 72 -4.28 -13.19 3.71
N GLU A 73 -5.53 -13.59 3.98
CA GLU A 73 -5.87 -14.96 4.40
C GLU A 73 -5.49 -15.99 3.32
N ARG A 74 -5.72 -15.68 2.04
CA ARG A 74 -5.26 -16.51 0.92
C ARG A 74 -3.73 -16.63 0.87
N ALA A 75 -3.00 -15.55 1.12
CA ALA A 75 -1.54 -15.58 1.16
C ALA A 75 -1.01 -16.42 2.32
N ILE A 76 -1.60 -16.27 3.52
CA ILE A 76 -1.26 -17.08 4.71
C ILE A 76 -1.49 -18.57 4.43
N LYS A 77 -2.65 -18.89 3.85
CA LYS A 77 -2.99 -20.26 3.48
C LYS A 77 -1.99 -20.84 2.47
N LEU A 78 -1.65 -20.06 1.43
CA LEU A 78 -0.67 -20.48 0.43
C LEU A 78 0.70 -20.82 1.06
N VAL A 79 1.17 -20.00 2.00
CA VAL A 79 2.45 -20.24 2.69
C VAL A 79 2.38 -21.51 3.55
N ASN A 80 1.34 -21.64 4.36
CA ASN A 80 1.19 -22.77 5.29
C ASN A 80 0.94 -24.11 4.56
N ASP A 81 0.20 -24.09 3.45
CA ASP A 81 -0.15 -25.31 2.71
C ASP A 81 1.00 -25.79 1.79
N THR A 82 1.96 -24.91 1.46
CA THR A 82 3.08 -25.26 0.58
C THR A 82 4.16 -26.03 1.33
N LYS A 83 4.03 -27.36 1.36
CA LYS A 83 4.96 -28.29 2.03
C LYS A 83 6.44 -28.09 1.66
N LYS A 84 6.73 -27.66 0.42
CA LYS A 84 8.10 -27.40 -0.07
C LYS A 84 8.84 -26.35 0.77
N TRP A 85 8.13 -25.37 1.34
CA TRP A 85 8.76 -24.28 2.07
C TRP A 85 8.97 -24.58 3.55
N GLY A 86 8.23 -25.54 4.12
CA GLY A 86 8.31 -25.87 5.56
C GLY A 86 8.08 -24.65 6.47
N ALA A 87 7.40 -23.62 5.96
CA ALA A 87 7.23 -22.33 6.62
C ALA A 87 5.83 -22.22 7.24
N ARG A 88 5.71 -21.41 8.29
CA ARG A 88 4.43 -21.08 8.92
C ARG A 88 4.38 -19.60 9.25
N VAL A 89 3.27 -18.95 8.88
CA VAL A 89 3.03 -17.55 9.28
C VAL A 89 2.68 -17.50 10.76
N VAL A 90 3.41 -16.69 11.54
CA VAL A 90 3.26 -16.58 13.00
C VAL A 90 2.67 -15.24 13.46
N TYR A 91 2.73 -14.22 12.60
CA TYR A 91 2.19 -12.90 12.85
C TYR A 91 1.82 -12.27 11.50
N GLY A 92 0.76 -11.45 11.50
CA GLY A 92 0.39 -10.67 10.34
C GLY A 92 -0.21 -9.33 10.79
N ASP A 93 0.25 -8.25 10.15
CA ASP A 93 -0.27 -6.89 10.39
C ASP A 93 -0.75 -6.34 9.05
N THR A 94 -2.04 -6.55 8.77
CA THR A 94 -2.85 -6.05 7.62
C THR A 94 -2.25 -6.21 6.21
N ASP A 95 -1.04 -5.71 5.96
CA ASP A 95 -0.26 -5.81 4.72
C ASP A 95 1.09 -6.56 4.87
N ARG A 96 1.40 -7.09 6.07
CA ARG A 96 2.64 -7.84 6.38
C ARG A 96 2.39 -9.26 6.86
#